data_AF-A0A9P8HMH4-F1
#
_entry.id   AF-A0A9P8HMH4-F1
#
_cell.length_a   1.000
_cell.length_b   1.000
_cell.length_c   1.000
_cell.angle_alpha   90.00
_cell.angle_beta   90.00
_cell.angle_gamma   90.00
#
_symmetry.space_group_name_H-M   'P 1'
#
loop_
_entity.id
_entity.type
_entity.pdbx_description
1 polymer ?
#
loop_
_entity_poly.entity_id
_entity_poly.type
_entity_poly.pdbx_seq_one_letter_code
_entity_poly.pdbx_strand_id
1 'polypeptide(L)'
;MMLATEAMRRAVNAPEMLDAIAKATGGLSVSILDPPVETLLGAVMGSRSGLGGVPGGALFLDLGGGSVQMTWVDTSTQGYEIEAARAGGSLPYGAAKLMRVLQENPEHVRAAETANLRDGFRSLYAELCSKFPALQAIKAANETGEEVLVDVYMCGGGFRGYGSMLMHDDPISPYPISSSNTYAVRGSRFKETTRMLHMNQSYDGKIFGLSKRRRQQFPAIVTVVEAFIEAVPYLGWVTFCGGSNRQGALMMKLPQEIRESNPLDVLANVRDGEKEVFEAILGKLSESLPSDFAHARLPTIFNTGAGMLFIREIWNRHGHDADSNTAFAVHDAVSRDTDCPGLTHLVRALLGLGVAARWGGNLGPLDAQLHKGLQGILDDRGVDSSFWAQYIGAVASVLATIFPVMPKQAGQVIDAISFESRVEHREGKKDKVSLKIGLASEVARRINKEDLIDHVNSAAKVNAKPTKTISTQIVIQS
;
A
#
# COMPACT_ATOMS: atom_id res chain seq x y z
N MET A 1 5.85 -11.83 -26.08
CA MET A 1 7.16 -11.23 -25.74
C MET A 1 7.84 -12.14 -24.73
N MET A 2 9.04 -12.63 -25.05
CA MET A 2 9.83 -13.47 -24.15
C MET A 2 11.09 -12.70 -23.75
N LEU A 3 11.36 -12.65 -22.45
CA LEU A 3 12.45 -11.87 -21.88
C LEU A 3 13.43 -12.79 -21.15
N ALA A 4 14.72 -12.52 -21.27
CA ALA A 4 15.78 -13.16 -20.50
C ALA A 4 16.63 -12.11 -19.80
N THR A 5 17.21 -12.48 -18.66
CA THR A 5 17.95 -11.56 -17.78
C THR A 5 19.37 -12.06 -17.52
N GLU A 6 19.95 -11.66 -16.39
CA GLU A 6 21.35 -11.82 -16.00
C GLU A 6 22.00 -13.17 -16.33
N ALA A 7 21.31 -14.30 -16.11
CA ALA A 7 21.88 -15.62 -16.38
C ALA A 7 22.17 -15.84 -17.88
N MET A 8 21.24 -15.45 -18.76
CA MET A 8 21.47 -15.54 -20.21
C MET A 8 22.43 -14.47 -20.71
N ARG A 9 22.42 -13.28 -20.10
CA ARG A 9 23.37 -12.22 -20.43
C ARG A 9 24.83 -12.66 -20.23
N ARG A 10 25.10 -13.47 -19.20
CA ARG A 10 26.46 -13.92 -18.84
C ARG A 10 26.86 -15.27 -19.46
N ALA A 11 25.91 -16.03 -19.98
CA ALA A 11 26.19 -17.37 -20.48
C ALA A 11 26.97 -17.29 -21.79
N VAL A 12 28.15 -17.93 -21.84
CA VAL A 12 28.97 -18.01 -23.06
C VAL A 12 28.22 -18.70 -24.19
N ASN A 13 27.39 -19.69 -23.85
CA ASN A 13 26.54 -20.44 -24.79
C ASN A 13 25.14 -19.85 -24.97
N ALA A 14 24.91 -18.58 -24.61
CA ALA A 14 23.61 -17.93 -24.82
C ALA A 14 23.12 -17.98 -26.28
N PRO A 15 23.96 -17.75 -27.32
CA PRO A 15 23.50 -17.85 -28.71
C PRO A 15 22.94 -19.22 -29.07
N GLU A 16 23.63 -20.30 -28.67
CA GLU A 16 23.19 -21.68 -28.92
C GLU A 16 21.83 -21.96 -28.27
N MET A 17 21.61 -21.46 -27.05
CA MET A 17 20.33 -21.60 -26.38
C MET A 17 19.21 -20.82 -27.07
N LEU A 18 19.47 -19.58 -27.51
CA LEU A 18 18.50 -18.77 -28.24
C LEU A 18 18.11 -19.44 -29.57
N ASP A 19 19.08 -19.96 -30.31
CA ASP A 19 18.86 -20.70 -31.54
C ASP A 19 18.06 -21.99 -31.30
N ALA A 20 18.38 -22.72 -30.23
CA ALA A 20 17.64 -23.92 -29.84
C ALA A 20 16.17 -23.59 -29.52
N ILE A 21 15.90 -22.51 -28.77
CA ILE A 21 14.53 -22.05 -28.48
C ILE A 21 13.82 -21.67 -29.77
N ALA A 22 14.43 -20.85 -30.62
CA ALA A 22 13.83 -20.42 -31.88
C ALA A 22 13.50 -21.63 -32.78
N LYS A 23 14.43 -22.58 -32.92
CA LYS A 23 14.21 -23.81 -33.71
C LYS A 23 13.08 -24.67 -33.15
N ALA A 24 13.05 -24.87 -31.82
CA ALA A 24 12.05 -25.72 -31.18
C ALA A 24 10.63 -25.12 -31.18
N THR A 25 10.52 -23.79 -31.27
CA THR A 25 9.25 -23.06 -31.17
C THR A 25 8.74 -22.51 -32.50
N GLY A 26 9.45 -22.74 -33.60
CA GLY A 26 9.08 -22.21 -34.91
C GLY A 26 9.35 -20.70 -35.07
N GLY A 27 10.36 -20.16 -34.39
CA GLY A 27 10.85 -18.79 -34.57
C GLY A 27 10.58 -17.83 -33.41
N LEU A 28 10.29 -18.32 -32.19
CA LEU A 28 10.10 -17.44 -31.04
C LEU A 28 11.41 -16.73 -30.66
N SER A 29 11.43 -15.41 -30.79
CA SER A 29 12.55 -14.57 -30.37
C SER A 29 12.52 -14.33 -28.85
N VAL A 30 13.66 -14.49 -28.19
CA VAL A 30 13.86 -14.12 -26.78
C VAL A 30 14.77 -12.91 -26.70
N SER A 31 14.30 -11.84 -26.06
CA SER A 31 15.07 -10.61 -25.87
C SER A 31 15.84 -10.67 -24.55
N ILE A 32 17.17 -10.64 -24.63
CA ILE A 32 18.02 -10.46 -23.44
C ILE A 32 17.94 -8.97 -23.06
N LEU A 33 17.34 -8.68 -21.89
CA LEU A 33 17.16 -7.32 -21.41
C LEU A 33 18.48 -6.71 -20.99
N ASP A 34 18.86 -5.51 -21.41
CA ASP A 34 19.99 -4.78 -20.82
C ASP A 34 19.74 -4.42 -19.34
N PRO A 35 20.78 -4.20 -18.51
CA PRO A 35 20.57 -3.94 -17.08
C PRO A 35 19.65 -2.74 -16.78
N PRO A 36 19.76 -1.58 -17.47
CA PRO A 36 18.80 -0.48 -17.28
C PRO A 36 17.38 -0.84 -17.70
N VAL A 37 17.20 -1.71 -18.70
CA VAL A 37 15.88 -2.20 -19.11
C VAL A 37 15.31 -3.15 -18.07
N GLU A 38 16.14 -4.02 -17.48
CA GLU A 38 15.74 -4.86 -16.34
C GLU A 38 15.37 -4.00 -15.12
N THR A 39 16.09 -2.92 -14.85
CA THR A 39 15.70 -1.93 -13.82
C THR A 39 14.36 -1.27 -14.13
N LEU A 40 14.14 -0.82 -15.37
CA LEU A 40 12.88 -0.23 -15.82
C LEU A 40 11.71 -1.19 -15.62
N LEU A 41 11.84 -2.43 -16.08
CA LEU A 41 10.74 -3.39 -16.10
C LEU A 41 10.52 -4.07 -14.75
N GLY A 42 11.58 -4.40 -14.03
CA GLY A 42 11.53 -5.08 -12.74
C GLY A 42 11.31 -4.11 -11.60
N ALA A 43 12.36 -3.38 -11.23
CA ALA A 43 12.36 -2.50 -10.07
C ALA A 43 11.32 -1.38 -10.23
N VAL A 44 11.37 -0.59 -11.30
CA VAL A 44 10.51 0.60 -11.47
C VAL A 44 9.06 0.21 -11.79
N MET A 45 8.80 -0.24 -13.02
CA MET A 45 7.45 -0.45 -13.52
C MET A 45 6.80 -1.72 -12.97
N GLY A 46 7.61 -2.73 -12.62
CA GLY A 46 7.14 -3.92 -11.93
C GLY A 46 6.59 -3.57 -10.56
N SER A 47 7.35 -2.89 -9.70
CA SER A 47 6.85 -2.46 -8.39
C SER A 47 5.68 -1.47 -8.52
N ARG A 48 5.80 -0.46 -9.40
CA ARG A 48 4.77 0.55 -9.66
C ARG A 48 3.43 -0.04 -10.11
N SER A 49 3.44 -1.17 -10.81
CA SER A 49 2.23 -1.82 -11.34
C SER A 49 1.20 -2.21 -10.28
N GLY A 50 1.59 -2.33 -9.00
CA GLY A 50 0.66 -2.64 -7.91
C GLY A 50 0.16 -1.41 -7.14
N LEU A 51 0.62 -0.20 -7.49
CA LEU A 51 0.44 1.01 -6.70
C LEU A 51 -0.43 2.04 -7.44
N GLY A 52 -1.04 2.97 -6.71
CA GLY A 52 -1.69 4.15 -7.32
C GLY A 52 -0.68 5.20 -7.78
N GLY A 53 0.36 5.41 -6.97
CA GLY A 53 1.47 6.34 -7.23
C GLY A 53 2.41 6.39 -6.03
N VAL A 54 3.56 7.06 -6.19
CA VAL A 54 4.55 7.31 -5.14
C VAL A 54 5.06 8.76 -5.27
N PRO A 55 4.22 9.75 -4.91
CA PRO A 55 4.63 11.16 -4.95
C PRO A 55 5.66 11.45 -3.85
N GLY A 56 6.64 12.31 -4.13
CA GLY A 56 7.71 12.68 -3.20
C GLY A 56 8.88 11.69 -3.17
N GLY A 57 8.72 10.56 -3.87
CA GLY A 57 9.76 9.60 -4.17
C GLY A 57 10.07 8.57 -3.08
N ALA A 58 10.58 7.41 -3.52
CA ALA A 58 11.03 6.32 -2.66
C ALA A 58 12.10 5.48 -3.35
N LEU A 59 12.82 4.65 -2.58
CA LEU A 59 13.74 3.66 -3.13
C LEU A 59 12.98 2.45 -3.65
N PHE A 60 13.31 1.99 -4.85
CA PHE A 60 12.71 0.83 -5.50
C PHE A 60 13.79 -0.22 -5.71
N LEU A 61 13.51 -1.47 -5.28
CA LEU A 61 14.43 -2.59 -5.41
C LEU A 61 13.77 -3.83 -6.04
N ASP A 62 14.53 -4.61 -6.78
CA ASP A 62 14.13 -5.93 -7.29
C ASP A 62 15.20 -6.96 -6.94
N LEU A 63 14.85 -8.00 -6.18
CA LEU A 63 15.75 -9.12 -5.89
C LEU A 63 15.38 -10.36 -6.72
N GLY A 64 16.15 -10.53 -7.79
CA GLY A 64 16.12 -11.69 -8.66
C GLY A 64 16.98 -12.85 -8.17
N GLY A 65 17.13 -13.86 -9.04
CA GLY A 65 17.99 -15.01 -8.78
C GLY A 65 19.48 -14.73 -9.02
N GLY A 66 19.80 -13.89 -10.01
CA GLY A 66 21.17 -13.56 -10.41
C GLY A 66 21.68 -12.19 -9.97
N SER A 67 20.78 -11.23 -9.81
CA SER A 67 21.09 -9.83 -9.49
C SER A 67 20.09 -9.23 -8.51
N VAL A 68 20.45 -8.06 -7.98
CA VAL A 68 19.57 -7.14 -7.26
C VAL A 68 19.70 -5.75 -7.88
N GLN A 69 18.57 -5.08 -8.11
CA GLN A 69 18.53 -3.71 -8.63
C GLN A 69 18.11 -2.73 -7.52
N MET A 70 18.59 -1.49 -7.59
CA MET A 70 18.17 -0.38 -6.73
C MET A 70 18.10 0.92 -7.53
N THR A 71 17.03 1.68 -7.32
CA THR A 71 16.83 3.00 -7.93
C THR A 71 15.92 3.89 -7.07
N TRP A 72 15.75 5.15 -7.47
CA TRP A 72 14.82 6.11 -6.88
C TRP A 72 13.69 6.41 -7.86
N VAL A 73 12.44 6.40 -7.39
CA VAL A 73 11.25 6.63 -8.20
C VAL A 73 10.36 7.64 -7.51
N ASP A 74 10.08 8.75 -8.17
CA ASP A 74 9.05 9.73 -7.80
C ASP A 74 8.05 9.85 -8.93
N THR A 75 6.81 9.37 -8.73
CA THR A 75 5.81 9.36 -9.80
C THR A 75 5.18 10.73 -10.03
N SER A 76 5.52 11.74 -9.22
CA SER A 76 5.09 13.12 -9.44
C SER A 76 5.94 13.84 -10.50
N THR A 77 7.08 13.27 -10.89
CA THR A 77 7.96 13.86 -11.92
C THR A 77 7.68 13.26 -13.30
N GLN A 78 7.76 14.09 -14.34
CA GLN A 78 7.55 13.64 -15.71
C GLN A 78 8.75 12.80 -16.19
N GLY A 79 8.49 11.66 -16.83
CA GLY A 79 9.55 10.79 -17.37
C GLY A 79 10.34 10.04 -16.29
N TYR A 80 9.81 9.98 -15.06
CA TYR A 80 10.42 9.32 -13.91
C TYR A 80 10.91 7.91 -14.24
N GLU A 81 10.19 7.18 -15.12
CA GLU A 81 10.47 5.79 -15.38
C GLU A 81 11.81 5.60 -16.10
N ILE A 82 12.12 6.49 -17.04
CA ILE A 82 13.35 6.45 -17.82
C ILE A 82 14.52 6.99 -17.00
N GLU A 83 14.30 8.07 -16.24
CA GLU A 83 15.31 8.65 -15.37
C GLU A 83 15.73 7.65 -14.28
N ALA A 84 14.77 7.06 -13.58
CA ALA A 84 15.01 6.03 -12.57
C ALA A 84 15.72 4.81 -13.17
N ALA A 85 15.32 4.36 -14.36
CA ALA A 85 15.96 3.22 -15.00
C ALA A 85 17.43 3.47 -15.38
N ARG A 86 17.76 4.68 -15.85
CA ARG A 86 19.13 5.08 -16.21
C ARG A 86 19.99 5.35 -15.00
N ALA A 87 19.41 5.89 -13.93
CA ALA A 87 20.12 6.18 -12.69
C ALA A 87 20.34 4.94 -11.84
N GLY A 88 19.42 3.97 -11.92
CA GLY A 88 19.46 2.75 -11.13
C GLY A 88 20.61 1.83 -11.47
N GLY A 89 21.11 1.12 -10.46
CA GLY A 89 22.19 0.16 -10.60
C GLY A 89 21.73 -1.28 -10.43
N SER A 90 22.51 -2.20 -10.99
CA SER A 90 22.33 -3.65 -10.81
C SER A 90 23.59 -4.26 -10.22
N LEU A 91 23.45 -4.84 -9.03
CA LEU A 91 24.51 -5.61 -8.39
C LEU A 91 24.33 -7.09 -8.74
N PRO A 92 25.41 -7.82 -9.05
CA PRO A 92 25.32 -9.22 -9.48
C PRO A 92 25.20 -10.17 -8.28
N TYR A 93 24.24 -9.90 -7.38
CA TYR A 93 24.03 -10.60 -6.11
C TYR A 93 22.58 -11.00 -5.90
N GLY A 94 22.04 -11.81 -6.81
CA GLY A 94 20.72 -12.40 -6.61
C GLY A 94 20.73 -13.54 -5.59
N ALA A 95 19.56 -13.87 -5.05
CA ALA A 95 19.43 -14.83 -3.95
C ALA A 95 19.98 -16.22 -4.28
N ALA A 96 19.82 -16.70 -5.52
CA ALA A 96 20.32 -18.01 -5.92
C ALA A 96 21.84 -18.02 -6.07
N LYS A 97 22.41 -16.98 -6.69
CA LYS A 97 23.86 -16.83 -6.83
C LYS A 97 24.54 -16.70 -5.47
N LEU A 98 24.02 -15.84 -4.60
CA LEU A 98 24.61 -15.62 -3.28
C LEU A 98 24.48 -16.86 -2.38
N MET A 99 23.38 -17.62 -2.49
CA MET A 99 23.26 -18.87 -1.74
C MET A 99 24.36 -19.88 -2.10
N ARG A 100 24.71 -20.00 -3.39
CA ARG A 100 25.85 -20.83 -3.83
C ARG A 100 27.18 -20.32 -3.27
N VAL A 101 27.39 -19.00 -3.29
CA VAL A 101 28.58 -18.40 -2.66
C VAL A 101 28.68 -18.82 -1.19
N LEU A 102 27.58 -18.69 -0.44
CA LEU A 102 27.56 -18.99 1.00
C LEU A 102 27.75 -20.48 1.33
N GLN A 103 27.30 -21.39 0.45
CA GLN A 103 27.37 -22.85 0.65
C GLN A 103 28.65 -23.50 0.11
N GLU A 104 29.10 -23.06 -1.06
CA GLU A 104 30.09 -23.80 -1.86
C GLU A 104 31.51 -23.22 -1.73
N ASN A 105 31.66 -22.02 -1.16
CA ASN A 105 32.95 -21.31 -1.16
C ASN A 105 33.58 -21.21 0.25
N PRO A 106 34.92 -21.17 0.34
CA PRO A 106 35.64 -20.95 1.59
C PRO A 106 35.28 -19.64 2.28
N GLU A 107 35.53 -19.55 3.59
CA GLU A 107 35.18 -18.39 4.42
C GLU A 107 35.71 -17.06 3.88
N HIS A 108 36.97 -17.01 3.44
CA HIS A 108 37.57 -15.78 2.89
C HIS A 108 36.87 -15.29 1.62
N VAL A 109 36.41 -16.20 0.74
CA VAL A 109 35.64 -15.85 -0.47
C VAL A 109 34.26 -15.34 -0.08
N ARG A 110 33.59 -16.00 0.87
CA ARG A 110 32.28 -15.55 1.37
C ARG A 110 32.36 -14.15 1.97
N ALA A 111 33.41 -13.89 2.77
CA ALA A 111 33.65 -12.58 3.37
C ALA A 111 33.89 -11.51 2.30
N ALA A 112 34.73 -11.81 1.31
CA ALA A 112 35.01 -10.89 0.20
C ALA A 112 33.76 -10.56 -0.64
N GLU A 113 32.97 -11.58 -1.01
CA GLU A 113 31.73 -11.37 -1.78
C GLU A 113 30.67 -10.60 -0.97
N THR A 114 30.61 -10.81 0.34
CA THR A 114 29.72 -10.05 1.23
C THR A 114 30.18 -8.59 1.37
N ALA A 115 31.49 -8.35 1.46
CA ALA A 115 32.05 -7.00 1.47
C ALA A 115 31.77 -6.27 0.14
N ASN A 116 31.98 -6.93 -0.99
CA ASN A 116 31.67 -6.38 -2.32
C ASN A 116 30.19 -6.02 -2.47
N LEU A 117 29.29 -6.84 -1.93
CA LEU A 117 27.85 -6.53 -1.91
C LEU A 117 27.55 -5.28 -1.08
N ARG A 118 28.13 -5.15 0.12
CA ARG A 118 27.97 -3.98 0.99
C ARG A 118 28.50 -2.70 0.32
N ASP A 119 29.71 -2.76 -0.23
CA ASP A 119 30.32 -1.62 -0.91
C ASP A 119 29.56 -1.24 -2.19
N GLY A 120 29.01 -2.24 -2.89
CA GLY A 120 28.11 -2.04 -4.02
C GLY A 120 26.86 -1.26 -3.64
N PHE A 121 26.16 -1.65 -2.57
CA PHE A 121 24.98 -0.91 -2.10
C PHE A 121 25.31 0.51 -1.65
N ARG A 122 26.40 0.69 -0.89
CA ARG A 122 26.86 2.03 -0.46
C ARG A 122 27.15 2.94 -1.65
N SER A 123 27.87 2.42 -2.64
CA SER A 123 28.21 3.17 -3.86
C SER A 123 26.96 3.54 -4.65
N LEU A 124 26.04 2.59 -4.86
CA LEU A 124 24.78 2.85 -5.55
C LEU A 124 23.92 3.88 -4.82
N TYR A 125 23.82 3.80 -3.49
CA TYR A 125 23.06 4.77 -2.71
C TYR A 125 23.66 6.18 -2.84
N ALA A 126 24.99 6.30 -2.74
CA ALA A 126 25.69 7.57 -2.93
C ALA A 126 25.48 8.14 -4.35
N GLU A 127 25.55 7.31 -5.39
CA GLU A 127 25.27 7.72 -6.77
C GLU A 127 23.83 8.19 -6.96
N LEU A 128 22.84 7.48 -6.39
CA LEU A 128 21.44 7.89 -6.44
C LEU A 128 21.24 9.23 -5.72
N CYS A 129 21.82 9.40 -4.53
CA CYS A 129 21.78 10.69 -3.83
C CYS A 129 22.36 11.81 -4.70
N SER A 130 23.49 11.58 -5.38
CA SER A 130 24.11 12.59 -6.25
C SER A 130 23.21 13.03 -7.43
N LYS A 131 22.29 12.16 -7.87
CA LYS A 131 21.37 12.41 -9.00
C LYS A 131 20.02 12.96 -8.58
N PHE A 132 19.51 12.57 -7.41
CA PHE A 132 18.15 12.88 -6.98
C PHE A 132 18.15 13.83 -5.77
N PRO A 133 17.85 15.13 -5.95
CA PRO A 133 17.92 16.12 -4.88
C PRO A 133 17.07 15.79 -3.65
N ALA A 134 15.88 15.20 -3.84
CA ALA A 134 15.02 14.78 -2.73
C ALA A 134 15.69 13.72 -1.85
N LEU A 135 16.32 12.71 -2.47
CA LEU A 135 17.05 11.68 -1.75
C LEU A 135 18.33 12.23 -1.08
N GLN A 136 19.04 13.13 -1.76
CA GLN A 136 20.18 13.83 -1.18
C GLN A 136 19.79 14.67 0.04
N ALA A 137 18.65 15.36 -0.01
CA ALA A 137 18.16 16.15 1.11
C ALA A 137 17.88 15.26 2.33
N ILE A 138 17.26 14.08 2.11
CA ILE A 138 17.05 13.10 3.18
C ILE A 138 18.40 12.62 3.74
N LYS A 139 19.37 12.28 2.89
CA LYS A 139 20.72 11.88 3.33
C LYS A 139 21.39 12.98 4.15
N ALA A 140 21.36 14.22 3.68
CA ALA A 140 21.99 15.36 4.36
C ALA A 140 21.34 15.65 5.73
N ALA A 141 20.00 15.61 5.81
CA ALA A 141 19.26 15.78 7.07
C ALA A 141 19.60 14.67 8.09
N ASN A 142 19.85 13.45 7.63
CA ASN A 142 20.29 12.37 8.50
C ASN A 142 21.73 12.56 9.00
N GLU A 143 22.62 13.12 8.19
CA GLU A 143 23.99 13.46 8.60
C GLU A 143 24.02 14.58 9.65
N THR A 144 23.00 15.44 9.70
CA THR A 144 22.80 16.46 10.74
C THR A 144 22.01 15.96 11.95
N GLY A 145 21.53 14.71 11.94
CA GLY A 145 20.84 14.07 13.06
C GLY A 145 19.32 14.26 13.11
N GLU A 146 18.68 14.69 12.01
CA GLU A 146 17.22 14.93 11.95
C GLU A 146 16.39 13.63 11.79
N GLU A 147 17.04 12.49 11.52
CA GLU A 147 16.41 11.17 11.36
C GLU A 147 15.25 11.11 10.32
N VAL A 148 15.40 11.82 9.20
CA VAL A 148 14.42 11.82 8.11
C VAL A 148 14.38 10.45 7.43
N LEU A 149 13.20 9.86 7.34
CA LEU A 149 13.02 8.48 6.88
C LEU A 149 12.86 8.38 5.36
N VAL A 150 13.37 7.28 4.79
CA VAL A 150 13.23 6.90 3.38
C VAL A 150 12.28 5.71 3.25
N ASP A 151 11.20 5.89 2.50
CA ASP A 151 10.30 4.79 2.14
C ASP A 151 10.91 3.91 1.03
N VAL A 152 10.53 2.64 1.03
CA VAL A 152 11.11 1.62 0.16
C VAL A 152 10.04 0.70 -0.41
N TYR A 153 10.13 0.41 -1.71
CA TYR A 153 9.32 -0.57 -2.41
C TYR A 153 10.20 -1.71 -2.91
N MET A 154 9.89 -2.94 -2.53
CA MET A 154 10.72 -4.11 -2.82
C MET A 154 9.93 -5.16 -3.59
N CYS A 155 10.39 -5.53 -4.78
CA CYS A 155 9.81 -6.60 -5.59
C CYS A 155 10.79 -7.77 -5.78
N GLY A 156 10.36 -8.79 -6.53
CA GLY A 156 11.19 -9.98 -6.75
C GLY A 156 10.97 -11.07 -5.71
N GLY A 157 11.34 -12.30 -6.11
CA GLY A 157 11.02 -13.51 -5.35
C GLY A 157 11.77 -13.62 -4.03
N GLY A 158 12.95 -13.00 -3.91
CA GLY A 158 13.72 -12.95 -2.67
C GLY A 158 13.04 -12.05 -1.64
N PHE A 159 12.80 -10.78 -1.98
CA PHE A 159 12.16 -9.83 -1.06
C PHE A 159 10.73 -10.24 -0.68
N ARG A 160 9.92 -10.79 -1.61
CA ARG A 160 8.61 -11.35 -1.23
C ARG A 160 8.71 -12.50 -0.23
N GLY A 161 9.79 -13.30 -0.29
CA GLY A 161 10.06 -14.33 0.71
C GLY A 161 10.35 -13.74 2.09
N TYR A 162 11.14 -12.65 2.15
CA TYR A 162 11.37 -11.90 3.39
C TYR A 162 10.07 -11.30 3.93
N GLY A 163 9.26 -10.66 3.08
CA GLY A 163 7.94 -10.13 3.44
C GLY A 163 6.99 -11.20 3.95
N SER A 164 6.98 -12.41 3.37
CA SER A 164 6.18 -13.54 3.89
C SER A 164 6.60 -14.00 5.29
N MET A 165 7.91 -13.94 5.61
CA MET A 165 8.40 -14.25 6.97
C MET A 165 7.94 -13.18 7.97
N LEU A 166 8.12 -11.90 7.62
CA LEU A 166 7.67 -10.76 8.43
C LEU A 166 6.16 -10.78 8.69
N MET A 167 5.36 -11.05 7.65
CA MET A 167 3.90 -11.11 7.77
C MET A 167 3.43 -12.30 8.62
N HIS A 168 4.17 -13.41 8.62
CA HIS A 168 3.87 -14.55 9.48
C HIS A 168 4.12 -14.25 10.96
N ASP A 169 5.14 -13.45 11.25
CA ASP A 169 5.53 -13.00 12.58
C ASP A 169 4.87 -11.67 13.00
N ASP A 170 3.79 -11.26 12.33
CA ASP A 170 3.16 -9.96 12.55
C ASP A 170 2.47 -9.84 13.91
N PRO A 171 2.66 -8.72 14.66
CA PRO A 171 1.86 -8.41 15.84
C PRO A 171 0.36 -8.41 15.56
N ILE A 172 -0.04 -8.06 14.34
CA ILE A 172 -1.40 -8.24 13.84
C ILE A 172 -1.56 -9.73 13.51
N SER A 173 -2.09 -10.49 14.47
CA SER A 173 -2.21 -11.95 14.36
C SER A 173 -3.64 -12.44 14.64
N PRO A 174 -4.26 -13.21 13.73
CA PRO A 174 -3.77 -13.49 12.37
C PRO A 174 -3.76 -12.20 11.52
N TYR A 175 -2.79 -12.10 10.60
CA TYR A 175 -2.76 -10.99 9.66
C TYR A 175 -3.96 -11.10 8.70
N PRO A 176 -4.78 -10.05 8.51
CA PRO A 176 -6.11 -10.17 7.90
C PRO A 176 -6.09 -10.40 6.38
N ILE A 177 -4.99 -10.08 5.69
CA ILE A 177 -4.89 -10.17 4.23
C ILE A 177 -3.81 -11.18 3.85
N SER A 178 -4.23 -12.25 3.18
CA SER A 178 -3.37 -13.40 2.83
C SER A 178 -2.56 -13.16 1.55
N SER A 179 -1.75 -12.10 1.53
CA SER A 179 -0.82 -11.81 0.43
C SER A 179 0.34 -10.97 0.91
N SER A 180 1.57 -11.24 0.45
CA SER A 180 2.69 -10.32 0.68
C SER A 180 2.72 -9.17 -0.33
N ASN A 181 1.83 -9.16 -1.33
CA ASN A 181 1.70 -8.04 -2.24
C ASN A 181 1.08 -6.83 -1.52
N THR A 182 1.77 -5.70 -1.53
CA THR A 182 1.45 -4.46 -0.81
C THR A 182 1.45 -4.58 0.71
N TYR A 183 1.93 -5.70 1.26
CA TYR A 183 2.26 -5.80 2.66
C TYR A 183 3.38 -4.81 2.99
N ALA A 184 3.25 -4.10 4.09
CA ALA A 184 4.22 -3.08 4.48
C ALA A 184 4.54 -3.18 5.97
N VAL A 185 5.80 -2.90 6.31
CA VAL A 185 6.29 -2.85 7.69
C VAL A 185 7.12 -1.60 7.93
N ARG A 186 7.20 -1.19 9.19
CA ARG A 186 8.16 -0.16 9.64
C ARG A 186 9.60 -0.64 9.43
N GLY A 187 10.49 0.29 9.12
CA GLY A 187 11.91 0.06 8.93
C GLY A 187 12.58 -0.54 10.16
N SER A 188 12.16 -0.14 11.37
CA SER A 188 12.61 -0.75 12.62
C SER A 188 12.42 -2.27 12.64
N ARG A 189 11.26 -2.73 12.20
CA ARG A 189 10.92 -4.16 12.15
C ARG A 189 11.55 -4.88 10.96
N PHE A 190 11.61 -4.22 9.81
CA PHE A 190 12.33 -4.74 8.65
C PHE A 190 13.78 -5.10 8.97
N LYS A 191 14.42 -4.34 9.86
CA LYS A 191 15.80 -4.53 10.33
C LYS A 191 16.00 -5.69 11.32
N GLU A 192 14.96 -6.37 11.78
CA GLU A 192 15.08 -7.49 12.72
C GLU A 192 15.58 -8.78 12.04
N THR A 193 16.69 -8.70 11.30
CA THR A 193 17.22 -9.79 10.46
C THR A 193 17.58 -11.03 11.27
N THR A 194 18.17 -10.85 12.46
CA THR A 194 18.48 -11.94 13.40
C THR A 194 17.23 -12.70 13.82
N ARG A 195 16.11 -12.00 14.09
CA ARG A 195 14.83 -12.62 14.44
C ARG A 195 14.28 -13.42 13.27
N MET A 196 14.34 -12.86 12.05
CA MET A 196 13.89 -13.53 10.84
C MET A 196 14.73 -14.79 10.52
N LEU A 197 16.04 -14.74 10.71
CA LEU A 197 16.93 -15.91 10.56
C LEU A 197 16.60 -16.99 11.60
N HIS A 198 16.42 -16.60 12.86
CA HIS A 198 16.06 -17.53 13.92
C HIS A 198 14.72 -18.23 13.60
N MET A 199 13.70 -17.47 13.21
CA MET A 199 12.40 -18.02 12.81
C MET A 199 12.53 -19.00 11.63
N ASN A 200 13.35 -18.67 10.62
CA ASN A 200 13.59 -19.57 9.50
C ASN A 200 14.19 -20.91 9.94
N GLN A 201 15.03 -20.92 10.98
CA GLN A 201 15.70 -22.10 11.52
C GLN A 201 14.83 -22.89 12.50
N SER A 202 14.00 -22.23 13.32
CA SER A 202 13.27 -22.86 14.42
C SER A 202 11.82 -23.26 14.12
N TYR A 203 11.17 -22.63 13.13
CA TYR A 203 9.75 -22.88 12.85
C TYR A 203 9.53 -23.94 11.75
N ASP A 204 9.32 -25.22 12.08
CA ASP A 204 9.18 -26.27 11.06
C ASP A 204 7.89 -26.23 10.21
N GLY A 205 6.94 -25.36 10.56
CA GLY A 205 5.64 -25.25 9.90
C GLY A 205 5.65 -24.58 8.52
N LYS A 206 4.48 -24.55 7.87
CA LYS A 206 4.30 -23.88 6.58
C LYS A 206 4.08 -22.39 6.79
N ILE A 207 4.97 -21.57 6.23
CA ILE A 207 4.80 -20.12 6.14
C ILE A 207 4.05 -19.80 4.85
N PHE A 208 2.90 -19.12 4.97
CA PHE A 208 2.10 -18.74 3.81
C PHE A 208 2.88 -17.79 2.89
N GLY A 209 2.80 -18.00 1.57
CA GLY A 209 3.57 -17.23 0.58
C GLY A 209 5.06 -17.59 0.44
N LEU A 210 5.62 -18.40 1.37
CA LEU A 210 7.03 -18.80 1.34
C LEU A 210 7.22 -20.23 0.83
N SER A 211 7.71 -20.38 -0.41
CA SER A 211 8.04 -21.69 -0.98
C SER A 211 9.26 -22.34 -0.31
N LYS A 212 9.34 -23.68 -0.29
CA LYS A 212 10.52 -24.44 0.20
C LYS A 212 11.85 -23.94 -0.39
N ARG A 213 11.89 -23.68 -1.70
CA ARG A 213 13.07 -23.13 -2.38
C ARG A 213 13.50 -21.77 -1.80
N ARG A 214 12.55 -20.86 -1.56
CA ARG A 214 12.87 -19.54 -0.97
C ARG A 214 13.28 -19.66 0.49
N ARG A 215 12.67 -20.58 1.22
CA ARG A 215 13.07 -20.91 2.59
C ARG A 215 14.52 -21.38 2.69
N GLN A 216 14.97 -22.20 1.73
CA GLN A 216 16.38 -22.62 1.63
C GLN A 216 17.31 -21.44 1.28
N GLN A 217 16.86 -20.52 0.42
CA GLN A 217 17.60 -19.32 0.01
C GLN A 217 17.56 -18.18 1.05
N PHE A 218 16.82 -18.36 2.15
CA PHE A 218 16.54 -17.29 3.10
C PHE A 218 17.81 -16.67 3.73
N PRO A 219 18.86 -17.43 4.09
CA PRO A 219 20.11 -16.83 4.57
C PRO A 219 20.74 -15.86 3.57
N ALA A 220 20.74 -16.21 2.27
CA ALA A 220 21.24 -15.32 1.22
C ALA A 220 20.35 -14.08 1.04
N ILE A 221 19.03 -14.23 1.15
CA ILE A 221 18.09 -13.10 1.13
C ILE A 221 18.41 -12.13 2.28
N VAL A 222 18.64 -12.67 3.49
CA VAL A 222 19.00 -11.86 4.66
C VAL A 222 20.32 -11.13 4.47
N THR A 223 21.36 -11.78 3.91
CA THR A 223 22.63 -11.10 3.61
C THR A 223 22.45 -9.89 2.68
N VAL A 224 21.57 -9.99 1.68
CA VAL A 224 21.23 -8.84 0.81
C VAL A 224 20.52 -7.75 1.59
N VAL A 225 19.56 -8.11 2.45
CA VAL A 225 18.82 -7.18 3.29
C VAL A 225 19.74 -6.45 4.27
N GLU A 226 20.68 -7.15 4.90
CA GLU A 226 21.66 -6.56 5.82
C GLU A 226 22.58 -5.56 5.12
N ALA A 227 23.09 -5.92 3.94
CA ALA A 227 23.91 -5.01 3.14
C ALA A 227 23.13 -3.75 2.69
N PHE A 228 21.84 -3.91 2.38
CA PHE A 228 20.97 -2.78 2.06
C PHE A 228 20.71 -1.88 3.27
N ILE A 229 20.37 -2.45 4.43
CA ILE A 229 20.14 -1.69 5.68
C ILE A 229 21.38 -0.89 6.07
N GLU A 230 22.57 -1.46 5.88
CA GLU A 230 23.84 -0.80 6.16
C GLU A 230 24.07 0.43 5.26
N ALA A 231 23.66 0.35 4.00
CA ALA A 231 23.75 1.47 3.06
C ALA A 231 22.65 2.53 3.29
N VAL A 232 21.45 2.11 3.71
CA VAL A 232 20.28 2.97 3.92
C VAL A 232 19.71 2.76 5.32
N PRO A 233 20.34 3.34 6.35
CA PRO A 233 19.96 3.07 7.74
C PRO A 233 18.64 3.74 8.15
N TYR A 234 18.21 4.85 7.55
CA TYR A 234 17.01 5.57 7.97
C TYR A 234 15.76 5.14 7.18
N LEU A 235 15.31 3.91 7.42
CA LEU A 235 14.17 3.32 6.73
C LEU A 235 12.83 3.74 7.35
N GLY A 236 11.93 4.25 6.51
CA GLY A 236 10.53 4.52 6.81
C GLY A 236 9.68 3.27 6.66
N TRP A 237 8.77 3.25 5.71
CA TRP A 237 7.99 2.08 5.34
C TRP A 237 8.69 1.24 4.29
N VAL A 238 8.74 -0.07 4.51
CA VAL A 238 9.17 -1.04 3.49
C VAL A 238 7.94 -1.80 3.00
N THR A 239 7.57 -1.58 1.74
CA THR A 239 6.39 -2.17 1.08
C THR A 239 6.82 -3.23 0.07
N PHE A 240 6.33 -4.45 0.24
CA PHE A 240 6.61 -5.58 -0.65
C PHE A 240 5.66 -5.58 -1.85
N CYS A 241 6.20 -5.75 -3.06
CA CYS A 241 5.45 -5.63 -4.30
C CYS A 241 5.34 -6.99 -5.02
N GLY A 242 4.13 -7.29 -5.50
CA GLY A 242 3.80 -8.49 -6.28
C GLY A 242 4.36 -8.49 -7.70
N GLY A 243 4.67 -7.29 -8.22
CA GLY A 243 5.18 -7.10 -9.57
C GLY A 243 6.54 -7.73 -9.86
N SER A 244 6.88 -7.72 -11.15
CA SER A 244 8.13 -8.23 -11.72
C SER A 244 8.35 -7.62 -13.09
N ASN A 245 9.47 -7.97 -13.74
CA ASN A 245 9.75 -7.68 -15.15
C ASN A 245 8.53 -7.91 -16.08
N ARG A 246 7.70 -8.93 -15.81
CA ARG A 246 6.50 -9.23 -16.60
C ARG A 246 5.46 -8.12 -16.51
N GLN A 247 5.13 -7.70 -15.29
CA GLN A 247 4.17 -6.62 -15.06
C GLN A 247 4.70 -5.30 -15.60
N GLY A 248 5.97 -4.96 -15.36
CA GLY A 248 6.52 -3.72 -15.90
C GLY A 248 6.56 -3.69 -17.42
N ALA A 249 6.80 -4.83 -18.08
CA ALA A 249 6.78 -4.89 -19.54
C ALA A 249 5.37 -4.78 -20.12
N LEU A 250 4.34 -5.21 -19.40
CA LEU A 250 2.94 -4.95 -19.75
C LEU A 250 2.57 -3.48 -19.49
N MET A 251 2.99 -2.92 -18.35
CA MET A 251 2.80 -1.50 -18.05
C MET A 251 3.38 -0.62 -19.16
N MET A 252 4.61 -0.87 -19.61
CA MET A 252 5.26 -0.10 -20.68
C MET A 252 4.60 -0.24 -22.07
N LYS A 253 3.62 -1.14 -22.23
CA LYS A 253 2.80 -1.22 -23.45
C LYS A 253 1.53 -0.35 -23.37
N LEU A 254 1.12 0.04 -22.16
CA LEU A 254 -0.03 0.90 -21.98
C LEU A 254 0.33 2.33 -22.39
N PRO A 255 -0.61 3.07 -23.00
CA PRO A 255 -0.51 4.52 -23.15
C PRO A 255 -0.20 5.18 -21.82
N GLN A 256 0.60 6.24 -21.84
CA GLN A 256 1.01 6.95 -20.62
C GLN A 256 -0.21 7.43 -19.82
N GLU A 257 -1.24 7.95 -20.49
CA GLU A 257 -2.49 8.38 -19.86
C GLU A 257 -3.16 7.27 -19.03
N ILE A 258 -3.13 6.02 -19.52
CA ILE A 258 -3.67 4.87 -18.79
C ILE A 258 -2.73 4.47 -17.65
N ARG A 259 -1.41 4.48 -17.87
CA ARG A 259 -0.41 4.15 -16.83
C ARG A 259 -0.51 5.07 -15.61
N GLU A 260 -0.74 6.36 -15.86
CA GLU A 260 -0.80 7.39 -14.81
C GLU A 260 -2.21 7.66 -14.28
N SER A 261 -3.24 7.01 -14.85
CA SER A 261 -4.59 7.07 -14.30
C SER A 261 -4.70 6.35 -12.94
N ASN A 262 -5.66 6.76 -12.12
CA ASN A 262 -5.94 6.07 -10.87
C ASN A 262 -6.72 4.77 -11.14
N PRO A 263 -6.13 3.59 -10.89
CA PRO A 263 -6.80 2.31 -11.14
C PRO A 263 -8.06 2.11 -10.29
N LEU A 264 -8.17 2.77 -9.13
CA LEU A 264 -9.34 2.66 -8.25
C LEU A 264 -10.55 3.40 -8.82
N ASP A 265 -10.35 4.43 -9.65
CA ASP A 265 -11.45 5.13 -10.32
C ASP A 265 -12.06 4.24 -11.42
N VAL A 266 -11.22 3.42 -12.09
CA VAL A 266 -11.68 2.40 -13.03
C VAL A 266 -12.52 1.35 -12.29
N LEU A 267 -12.08 0.91 -11.11
CA LEU A 267 -12.83 -0.07 -10.32
C LEU A 267 -14.14 0.51 -9.76
N ALA A 268 -14.16 1.79 -9.40
CA ALA A 268 -15.38 2.50 -9.01
C ALA A 268 -16.41 2.57 -10.16
N ASN A 269 -15.93 2.44 -11.41
CA ASN A 269 -16.70 2.46 -12.64
C ASN A 269 -17.66 3.66 -12.66
N VAL A 270 -17.10 4.85 -12.46
CA VAL A 270 -17.86 6.11 -12.44
C VAL A 270 -18.29 6.44 -13.86
N ARG A 271 -19.60 6.55 -14.10
CA ARG A 271 -20.15 6.94 -15.41
C ARG A 271 -20.05 8.46 -15.59
N ASP A 272 -20.03 8.94 -16.84
CA ASP A 272 -19.89 10.38 -17.13
C ASP A 272 -20.92 11.25 -16.39
N GLY A 273 -22.19 10.80 -16.33
CA GLY A 273 -23.25 11.51 -15.59
C GLY A 273 -23.19 11.39 -14.06
N GLU A 274 -22.27 10.58 -13.51
CA GLU A 274 -22.08 10.41 -12.06
C GLU A 274 -20.92 11.25 -11.51
N LYS A 275 -20.02 11.73 -12.36
CA LYS A 275 -18.78 12.38 -11.91
C LYS A 275 -19.05 13.58 -11.00
N GLU A 276 -19.92 14.50 -11.42
CA GLU A 276 -20.23 15.71 -10.65
C GLU A 276 -20.86 15.38 -9.29
N VAL A 277 -21.74 14.37 -9.23
CA VAL A 277 -22.37 13.98 -7.96
C VAL A 277 -21.40 13.23 -7.05
N PHE A 278 -20.49 12.43 -7.59
CA PHE A 278 -19.41 11.80 -6.82
C PHE A 278 -18.48 12.86 -6.24
N GLU A 279 -18.06 13.84 -7.03
CA GLU A 279 -17.22 14.96 -6.56
C GLU A 279 -17.93 15.77 -5.47
N ALA A 280 -19.23 16.04 -5.62
CA ALA A 280 -20.02 16.72 -4.59
C ALA A 280 -20.12 15.92 -3.28
N ILE A 281 -20.36 14.61 -3.37
CA ILE A 281 -20.38 13.71 -2.20
C ILE A 281 -19.00 13.66 -1.53
N LEU A 282 -17.92 13.53 -2.32
CA LEU A 282 -16.56 13.54 -1.79
C LEU A 282 -16.25 14.86 -1.08
N GLY A 283 -16.68 15.98 -1.66
CA GLY A 283 -16.60 17.31 -1.06
C GLY A 283 -17.29 17.37 0.29
N LYS A 284 -18.53 16.85 0.40
CA LYS A 284 -19.25 16.79 1.69
C LYS A 284 -18.57 15.90 2.73
N LEU A 285 -18.02 14.75 2.33
CA LEU A 285 -17.25 13.92 3.25
C LEU A 285 -15.99 14.66 3.72
N SER A 286 -15.33 15.41 2.84
CA SER A 286 -14.15 16.22 3.20
C SER A 286 -14.52 17.39 4.13
N GLU A 287 -15.64 18.08 3.91
CA GLU A 287 -16.18 19.14 4.78
C GLU A 287 -16.44 18.65 6.21
N SER A 288 -16.70 17.36 6.39
CA SER A 288 -16.91 16.77 7.71
C SER A 288 -15.62 16.67 8.54
N LEU A 289 -14.45 16.71 7.92
CA LEU A 289 -13.18 16.66 8.64
C LEU A 289 -12.83 18.03 9.25
N PRO A 290 -12.14 18.07 10.40
CA PRO A 290 -11.70 19.32 11.00
C PRO A 290 -10.79 20.11 10.05
N SER A 291 -10.84 21.45 10.08
CA SER A 291 -10.02 22.29 9.20
C SER A 291 -8.51 22.13 9.39
N ASP A 292 -8.08 21.73 10.58
CA ASP A 292 -6.70 21.42 10.96
C ASP A 292 -6.35 19.93 10.79
N PHE A 293 -7.22 19.15 10.16
CA PHE A 293 -6.99 17.73 9.94
C PHE A 293 -5.73 17.52 9.12
N ALA A 294 -4.85 16.65 9.62
CA ALA A 294 -3.56 16.39 9.01
C ALA A 294 -3.69 15.45 7.80
N HIS A 295 -4.33 15.91 6.72
CA HIS A 295 -4.51 15.17 5.47
C HIS A 295 -3.19 14.62 4.91
N ALA A 296 -2.07 15.29 5.16
CA ALA A 296 -0.76 14.82 4.70
C ALA A 296 -0.15 13.70 5.58
N ARG A 297 -0.63 13.51 6.82
CA ARG A 297 -0.03 12.57 7.79
C ARG A 297 -0.84 11.29 8.00
N LEU A 298 -2.16 11.36 7.92
CA LEU A 298 -3.04 10.21 8.19
C LEU A 298 -3.63 9.66 6.89
N PRO A 299 -3.58 8.34 6.65
CA PRO A 299 -4.17 7.75 5.47
C PRO A 299 -5.70 7.85 5.54
N THR A 300 -6.31 8.31 4.46
CA THR A 300 -7.77 8.43 4.30
C THR A 300 -8.16 8.06 2.88
N ILE A 301 -9.46 7.94 2.60
CA ILE A 301 -9.94 7.70 1.23
C ILE A 301 -9.55 8.82 0.25
N PHE A 302 -9.26 10.02 0.74
CA PHE A 302 -8.94 11.20 -0.07
C PHE A 302 -7.51 11.17 -0.61
N ASN A 303 -6.53 10.86 0.25
CA ASN A 303 -5.11 10.88 -0.12
C ASN A 303 -4.59 9.54 -0.66
N THR A 304 -5.39 8.48 -0.58
CA THR A 304 -5.04 7.16 -1.14
C THR A 304 -5.64 6.89 -2.52
N GLY A 305 -6.44 7.82 -3.05
CA GLY A 305 -7.16 7.64 -4.32
C GLY A 305 -8.38 6.71 -4.23
N ALA A 306 -8.81 6.33 -3.03
CA ALA A 306 -9.93 5.41 -2.82
C ALA A 306 -11.31 6.11 -2.79
N GLY A 307 -11.36 7.44 -2.90
CA GLY A 307 -12.56 8.24 -2.72
C GLY A 307 -13.74 7.83 -3.60
N MET A 308 -13.52 7.71 -4.91
CA MET A 308 -14.60 7.34 -5.84
C MET A 308 -15.12 5.94 -5.59
N LEU A 309 -14.22 4.99 -5.28
CA LEU A 309 -14.60 3.62 -4.93
C LEU A 309 -15.39 3.59 -3.62
N PHE A 310 -14.95 4.32 -2.60
CA PHE A 310 -15.68 4.44 -1.35
C PHE A 310 -17.11 4.97 -1.56
N ILE A 311 -17.28 6.01 -2.39
CA ILE A 311 -18.60 6.57 -2.72
C ILE A 311 -19.52 5.54 -3.36
N ARG A 312 -18.99 4.74 -4.30
CA ARG A 312 -19.74 3.65 -4.91
C ARG A 312 -20.24 2.66 -3.85
N GLU A 313 -19.42 2.36 -2.85
CA GLU A 313 -19.75 1.42 -1.77
C GLU A 313 -20.79 1.97 -0.76
N ILE A 314 -20.96 3.29 -0.61
CA ILE A 314 -21.94 3.89 0.34
C ILE A 314 -23.37 3.39 0.10
N TRP A 315 -23.76 3.21 -1.16
CA TRP A 315 -25.07 2.71 -1.56
C TRP A 315 -25.05 1.28 -2.09
N ASN A 316 -23.87 0.65 -2.15
CA ASN A 316 -23.78 -0.73 -2.58
C ASN A 316 -24.54 -1.60 -1.58
N ARG A 317 -25.28 -2.60 -2.07
CA ARG A 317 -26.10 -3.50 -1.24
C ARG A 317 -27.20 -2.84 -0.40
N HIS A 318 -27.67 -1.65 -0.79
CA HIS A 318 -28.88 -1.09 -0.19
C HIS A 318 -30.06 -2.07 -0.32
N GLY A 319 -30.88 -2.19 0.72
CA GLY A 319 -31.98 -3.17 0.80
C GLY A 319 -31.62 -4.49 1.50
N HIS A 320 -30.35 -4.73 1.79
CA HIS A 320 -29.92 -5.80 2.72
C HIS A 320 -29.87 -5.30 4.16
N ASP A 321 -29.92 -6.25 5.11
CA ASP A 321 -29.75 -5.98 6.54
C ASP A 321 -28.39 -5.36 6.86
N ALA A 322 -28.37 -4.46 7.85
CA ALA A 322 -27.20 -3.65 8.20
C ALA A 322 -26.06 -4.49 8.82
N ASP A 323 -26.38 -5.45 9.67
CA ASP A 323 -25.38 -6.34 10.29
C ASP A 323 -24.77 -7.25 9.21
N SER A 324 -25.60 -7.78 8.31
CA SER A 324 -25.13 -8.54 7.15
C SER A 324 -24.23 -7.73 6.23
N ASN A 325 -24.57 -6.47 5.96
CA ASN A 325 -23.73 -5.58 5.14
C ASN A 325 -22.42 -5.19 5.85
N THR A 326 -22.44 -5.04 7.17
CA THR A 326 -21.23 -4.78 7.97
C THR A 326 -20.27 -5.96 7.87
N ALA A 327 -20.75 -7.20 8.04
CA ALA A 327 -19.95 -8.40 7.85
C ALA A 327 -19.45 -8.52 6.40
N PHE A 328 -20.32 -8.28 5.42
CA PHE A 328 -19.93 -8.30 4.01
C PHE A 328 -18.78 -7.32 3.73
N ALA A 329 -18.85 -6.09 4.25
CA ALA A 329 -17.85 -5.05 3.99
C ALA A 329 -16.43 -5.46 4.42
N VAL A 330 -16.28 -6.07 5.60
CA VAL A 330 -14.96 -6.50 6.08
C VAL A 330 -14.40 -7.68 5.28
N HIS A 331 -15.26 -8.59 4.80
CA HIS A 331 -14.85 -9.72 3.95
C HIS A 331 -14.56 -9.30 2.52
N ASP A 332 -15.38 -8.41 1.95
CA ASP A 332 -15.19 -7.85 0.61
C ASP A 332 -13.84 -7.14 0.52
N ALA A 333 -13.50 -6.35 1.54
CA ALA A 333 -12.21 -5.65 1.64
C ALA A 333 -10.99 -6.57 1.47
N VAL A 334 -11.05 -7.82 1.94
CA VAL A 334 -9.91 -8.75 1.85
C VAL A 334 -9.98 -9.75 0.69
N SER A 335 -11.14 -9.87 0.05
CA SER A 335 -11.38 -10.90 -0.99
C SER A 335 -11.61 -10.34 -2.39
N ARG A 336 -12.07 -9.07 -2.51
CA ARG A 336 -12.31 -8.45 -3.82
C ARG A 336 -11.02 -8.16 -4.57
N ASP A 337 -11.08 -8.28 -5.90
CA ASP A 337 -10.13 -7.69 -6.84
C ASP A 337 -8.65 -7.82 -6.37
N THR A 338 -8.23 -9.03 -6.00
CA THR A 338 -6.99 -9.29 -5.23
C THR A 338 -5.72 -8.77 -5.91
N ASP A 339 -5.76 -8.59 -7.23
CA ASP A 339 -4.66 -8.12 -8.06
C ASP A 339 -4.89 -6.70 -8.63
N CYS A 340 -5.92 -5.98 -8.18
CA CYS A 340 -6.17 -4.61 -8.62
C CYS A 340 -5.09 -3.65 -8.09
N PRO A 341 -4.40 -2.90 -8.96
CA PRO A 341 -3.44 -1.88 -8.53
C PRO A 341 -4.10 -0.82 -7.65
N GLY A 342 -3.38 -0.31 -6.65
CA GLY A 342 -3.93 0.71 -5.73
C GLY A 342 -4.78 0.14 -4.59
N LEU A 343 -5.38 -1.05 -4.72
CA LEU A 343 -6.04 -1.77 -3.61
C LEU A 343 -5.02 -2.43 -2.68
N THR A 344 -4.16 -1.60 -2.11
CA THR A 344 -3.16 -2.00 -1.12
C THR A 344 -3.81 -2.49 0.18
N HIS A 345 -3.06 -3.18 1.04
CA HIS A 345 -3.53 -3.56 2.36
C HIS A 345 -4.10 -2.39 3.16
N LEU A 346 -3.46 -1.22 3.04
CA LEU A 346 -3.89 0.03 3.66
C LEU A 346 -5.26 0.48 3.12
N VAL A 347 -5.41 0.52 1.80
CA VAL A 347 -6.68 0.92 1.15
C VAL A 347 -7.80 -0.07 1.47
N ARG A 348 -7.51 -1.37 1.49
CA ARG A 348 -8.46 -2.42 1.89
C ARG A 348 -8.94 -2.20 3.32
N ALA A 349 -8.03 -1.89 4.25
CA ALA A 349 -8.41 -1.57 5.62
C ALA A 349 -9.27 -0.30 5.72
N LEU A 350 -8.94 0.76 4.97
CA LEU A 350 -9.76 1.98 4.90
C LEU A 350 -11.18 1.68 4.40
N LEU A 351 -11.31 0.96 3.28
CA LEU A 351 -12.60 0.60 2.70
C LEU A 351 -13.38 -0.33 3.63
N GLY A 352 -12.76 -1.38 4.15
CA GLY A 352 -13.41 -2.36 5.03
C GLY A 352 -13.96 -1.72 6.30
N LEU A 353 -13.15 -0.92 7.01
CA LEU A 353 -13.60 -0.25 8.23
C LEU A 353 -14.59 0.88 7.95
N GLY A 354 -14.36 1.68 6.90
CA GLY A 354 -15.23 2.79 6.55
C GLY A 354 -16.60 2.31 6.08
N VAL A 355 -16.66 1.30 5.20
CA VAL A 355 -17.94 0.75 4.71
C VAL A 355 -18.65 -0.03 5.81
N ALA A 356 -17.93 -0.76 6.68
CA ALA A 356 -18.54 -1.39 7.85
C ALA A 356 -19.16 -0.36 8.80
N ALA A 357 -18.44 0.73 9.12
CA ALA A 357 -18.97 1.81 9.96
C ALA A 357 -20.16 2.52 9.32
N ARG A 358 -20.17 2.66 7.99
CA ARG A 358 -21.33 3.14 7.22
C ARG A 358 -22.58 2.28 7.48
N TRP A 359 -22.44 0.97 7.67
CA TRP A 359 -23.55 0.08 8.00
C TRP A 359 -23.83 -0.06 9.50
N GLY A 360 -23.13 0.68 10.36
CA GLY A 360 -23.33 0.70 11.81
C GLY A 360 -22.32 -0.12 12.60
N GLY A 361 -21.44 -0.88 11.94
CA GLY A 361 -20.27 -1.50 12.59
C GLY A 361 -20.58 -2.68 13.51
N ASN A 362 -21.82 -3.18 13.52
CA ASN A 362 -22.20 -4.32 14.35
C ASN A 362 -21.72 -5.63 13.71
N LEU A 363 -20.95 -6.42 14.45
CA LEU A 363 -20.28 -7.63 13.95
C LEU A 363 -20.41 -8.78 14.93
N GLY A 364 -20.60 -9.99 14.40
CA GLY A 364 -20.47 -11.21 15.18
C GLY A 364 -19.01 -11.47 15.62
N PRO A 365 -18.78 -12.36 16.60
CA PRO A 365 -17.44 -12.59 17.15
C PRO A 365 -16.37 -13.01 16.13
N LEU A 366 -16.77 -13.75 15.07
CA LEU A 366 -15.86 -14.17 14.01
C LEU A 366 -15.39 -12.99 13.15
N ASP A 367 -16.34 -12.16 12.70
CA ASP A 367 -16.04 -11.01 11.85
C ASP A 367 -15.34 -9.90 12.62
N ALA A 368 -15.57 -9.80 13.93
CA ALA A 368 -14.87 -8.88 14.82
C ALA A 368 -13.34 -9.13 14.84
N GLN A 369 -12.88 -10.38 14.66
CA GLN A 369 -11.45 -10.68 14.56
C GLN A 369 -10.85 -10.11 13.26
N LEU A 370 -11.56 -10.26 12.13
CA LEU A 370 -11.14 -9.69 10.85
C LEU A 370 -11.11 -8.16 10.91
N HIS A 371 -12.16 -7.54 11.45
CA HIS A 371 -12.22 -6.11 11.69
C HIS A 371 -11.04 -5.62 12.54
N LYS A 372 -10.71 -6.32 13.63
CA LYS A 372 -9.56 -5.99 14.48
C LYS A 372 -8.23 -6.08 13.72
N GLY A 373 -8.08 -7.06 12.83
CA GLY A 373 -6.91 -7.16 11.95
C GLY A 373 -6.78 -5.95 11.03
N LEU A 374 -7.87 -5.55 10.36
CA LEU A 374 -7.91 -4.38 9.48
C LEU A 374 -7.62 -3.08 10.27
N GLN A 375 -8.18 -2.96 11.47
CA GLN A 375 -7.88 -1.87 12.39
C GLN A 375 -6.39 -1.79 12.72
N GLY A 376 -5.74 -2.93 13.00
CA GLY A 376 -4.30 -2.99 13.26
C GLY A 376 -3.47 -2.42 12.11
N ILE A 377 -3.86 -2.67 10.85
CA ILE A 377 -3.17 -2.13 9.67
C ILE A 377 -3.21 -0.60 9.64
N LEU A 378 -4.36 0.00 9.99
CA LEU A 378 -4.48 1.46 10.03
C LEU A 378 -3.75 2.06 11.23
N ASP A 379 -3.90 1.46 12.41
CA ASP A 379 -3.32 2.00 13.64
C ASP A 379 -1.78 1.96 13.62
N ASP A 380 -1.16 1.03 12.87
CA ASP A 380 0.29 1.01 12.65
C ASP A 380 0.77 2.20 11.77
N ARG A 381 -0.13 2.82 10.99
CA ARG A 381 0.19 3.99 10.14
C ARG A 381 0.19 5.29 10.91
N GLY A 382 -0.64 5.41 11.92
CA GLY A 382 -0.70 6.59 12.76
C GLY A 382 -1.80 6.48 13.80
N VAL A 383 -1.59 7.19 14.91
CA VAL A 383 -2.57 7.32 15.98
C VAL A 383 -3.88 7.83 15.38
N ASP A 384 -4.98 7.16 15.73
CA ASP A 384 -6.36 7.49 15.33
C ASP A 384 -6.70 7.23 13.85
N SER A 385 -5.83 6.58 13.07
CA SER A 385 -6.13 6.28 11.66
C SER A 385 -7.40 5.44 11.48
N SER A 386 -7.59 4.40 12.31
CA SER A 386 -8.82 3.60 12.27
C SER A 386 -10.06 4.39 12.71
N PHE A 387 -9.91 5.28 13.70
CA PHE A 387 -10.98 6.18 14.14
C PHE A 387 -11.47 7.05 12.98
N TRP A 388 -10.57 7.65 12.22
CA TRP A 388 -10.96 8.52 11.10
C TRP A 388 -11.59 7.76 9.93
N ALA A 389 -11.14 6.54 9.66
CA ALA A 389 -11.81 5.68 8.67
C ALA A 389 -13.26 5.37 9.08
N GLN A 390 -13.49 5.00 10.34
CA GLN A 390 -14.83 4.75 10.88
C GLN A 390 -15.68 6.02 10.95
N TYR A 391 -15.08 7.16 11.32
CA TYR A 391 -15.74 8.47 11.32
C TYR A 391 -16.29 8.81 9.94
N ILE A 392 -15.46 8.70 8.88
CA ILE A 392 -15.89 8.96 7.50
C ILE A 392 -17.03 8.01 7.09
N GLY A 393 -16.96 6.74 7.49
CA GLY A 393 -18.04 5.77 7.35
C GLY A 393 -19.35 6.21 8.00
N ALA A 394 -19.28 6.68 9.25
CA ALA A 394 -20.43 7.15 9.99
C ALA A 394 -21.03 8.44 9.40
N VAL A 395 -20.20 9.35 8.88
CA VAL A 395 -20.68 10.51 8.12
C VAL A 395 -21.35 10.07 6.82
N ALA A 396 -20.79 9.07 6.14
CA ALA A 396 -21.41 8.50 4.94
C ALA A 396 -22.77 7.83 5.22
N SER A 397 -23.01 7.33 6.43
CA SER A 397 -24.34 6.80 6.78
C SER A 397 -25.37 7.91 6.86
N VAL A 398 -24.99 9.11 7.31
CA VAL A 398 -25.87 10.29 7.25
C VAL A 398 -26.31 10.59 5.83
N LEU A 399 -25.39 10.57 4.88
CA LEU A 399 -25.71 10.77 3.46
C LEU A 399 -26.70 9.71 2.97
N ALA A 400 -26.51 8.44 3.33
CA ALA A 400 -27.40 7.36 2.90
C ALA A 400 -28.76 7.35 3.62
N THR A 401 -28.85 7.90 4.84
CA THR A 401 -30.13 8.10 5.53
C THR A 401 -30.95 9.21 4.86
N ILE A 402 -30.29 10.30 4.46
CA ILE A 402 -30.94 11.43 3.77
C ILE A 402 -31.30 11.07 2.34
N PHE A 403 -30.43 10.31 1.68
CA PHE A 403 -30.60 9.83 0.32
C PHE A 403 -30.62 8.30 0.33
N PRO A 404 -31.79 7.65 0.49
CA PRO A 404 -31.88 6.18 0.44
C PRO A 404 -31.39 5.59 -0.89
N VAL A 405 -31.46 6.38 -1.97
CA VAL A 405 -30.90 6.06 -3.28
C VAL A 405 -29.85 7.11 -3.62
N MET A 406 -28.76 6.68 -4.25
CA MET A 406 -27.69 7.58 -4.70
C MET A 406 -28.28 8.75 -5.51
N PRO A 407 -27.98 10.01 -5.12
CA PRO A 407 -28.44 11.19 -5.84
C PRO A 407 -27.95 11.19 -7.29
N LYS A 408 -28.72 11.83 -8.17
CA LYS A 408 -28.39 11.89 -9.62
C LYS A 408 -27.75 13.21 -10.02
N GLN A 409 -27.85 14.23 -9.17
CA GLN A 409 -27.39 15.58 -9.47
C GLN A 409 -26.65 16.14 -8.26
N ALA A 410 -25.53 16.82 -8.51
CA ALA A 410 -24.70 17.43 -7.47
C ALA A 410 -25.48 18.43 -6.61
N GLY A 411 -26.33 19.27 -7.22
CA GLY A 411 -27.15 20.25 -6.51
C GLY A 411 -28.05 19.65 -5.42
N GLN A 412 -28.57 18.43 -5.65
CA GLN A 412 -29.37 17.72 -4.64
C GLN A 412 -28.57 17.48 -3.35
N VAL A 413 -27.28 17.19 -3.47
CA VAL A 413 -26.40 16.94 -2.33
C VAL A 413 -25.97 18.26 -1.67
N ILE A 414 -25.59 19.24 -2.50
CA ILE A 414 -25.07 20.53 -2.03
C ILE A 414 -26.12 21.29 -1.22
N ASP A 415 -27.36 21.33 -1.70
CA ASP A 415 -28.43 22.12 -1.09
C ASP A 415 -29.05 21.43 0.14
N ALA A 416 -28.93 20.11 0.23
CA ALA A 416 -29.60 19.32 1.27
C ALA A 416 -28.82 19.26 2.59
N ILE A 417 -27.49 19.26 2.53
CA ILE A 417 -26.64 18.98 3.69
C ILE A 417 -25.30 19.74 3.67
N SER A 418 -24.87 20.16 4.86
CA SER A 418 -23.53 20.68 5.11
C SER A 418 -22.94 20.09 6.37
N PHE A 419 -21.62 19.94 6.42
CA PHE A 419 -20.91 19.50 7.62
C PHE A 419 -19.96 20.59 8.12
N GLU A 420 -19.78 20.65 9.43
CA GLU A 420 -18.79 21.47 10.09
C GLU A 420 -18.26 20.68 11.30
N SER A 421 -16.95 20.58 11.48
CA SER A 421 -16.40 19.88 12.64
C SER A 421 -15.19 20.56 13.25
N ARG A 422 -14.96 20.26 14.53
CA ARG A 422 -13.78 20.71 15.29
C ARG A 422 -13.37 19.67 16.31
N VAL A 423 -12.08 19.65 16.66
CA VAL A 423 -11.56 18.81 17.74
C VAL A 423 -11.46 19.65 19.01
N GLU A 424 -12.14 19.21 20.07
CA GLU A 424 -12.02 19.75 21.42
C GLU A 424 -11.03 18.89 22.21
N HIS A 425 -9.84 19.44 22.46
CA HIS A 425 -8.85 18.82 23.35
C HIS A 425 -9.30 18.91 24.80
N ARG A 426 -9.27 17.77 25.50
CA ARG A 426 -9.77 17.67 26.88
C ARG A 426 -8.72 17.07 27.78
N GLU A 427 -8.21 17.87 28.71
CA GLU A 427 -7.18 17.42 29.65
C GLU A 427 -7.69 16.26 30.52
N GLY A 428 -6.91 15.18 30.60
CA GLY A 428 -7.25 13.96 31.35
C GLY A 428 -8.46 13.18 30.81
N LYS A 429 -8.99 13.53 29.64
CA LYS A 429 -10.13 12.85 28.99
C LYS A 429 -9.81 12.57 27.53
N LYS A 430 -10.68 11.80 26.88
CA LYS A 430 -10.62 11.59 25.43
C LYS A 430 -10.93 12.91 24.71
N ASP A 431 -10.20 13.18 23.64
CA ASP A 431 -10.55 14.27 22.73
C ASP A 431 -11.98 14.08 22.22
N LYS A 432 -12.65 15.18 21.91
CA LYS A 432 -14.02 15.14 21.39
C LYS A 432 -14.08 15.78 20.02
N VAL A 433 -14.51 15.03 19.02
CA VAL A 433 -14.86 15.53 17.70
C VAL A 433 -16.30 16.01 17.76
N SER A 434 -16.49 17.33 17.74
CA SER A 434 -17.81 17.95 17.68
C SER A 434 -18.19 18.11 16.21
N LEU A 435 -19.17 17.34 15.74
CA LEU A 435 -19.71 17.38 14.38
C LEU A 435 -21.05 18.10 14.37
N LYS A 436 -21.18 19.10 13.51
CA LYS A 436 -22.42 19.81 13.24
C LYS A 436 -22.91 19.47 11.84
N ILE A 437 -24.16 19.05 11.75
CA ILE A 437 -24.84 18.64 10.51
C ILE A 437 -25.92 19.67 10.22
N GLY A 438 -25.70 20.49 9.20
CA GLY A 438 -26.72 21.39 8.65
C GLY A 438 -27.62 20.63 7.69
N LEU A 439 -28.93 20.72 7.86
CA LEU A 439 -29.92 20.05 7.01
C LEU A 439 -30.95 21.03 6.48
N ALA A 440 -31.26 20.95 5.19
CA ALA A 440 -32.40 21.66 4.62
C ALA A 440 -33.71 21.29 5.33
N SER A 441 -34.58 22.27 5.52
CA SER A 441 -35.86 22.11 6.24
C SER A 441 -36.71 20.94 5.73
N GLU A 442 -36.77 20.71 4.42
CA GLU A 442 -37.54 19.61 3.82
C GLU A 442 -36.94 18.23 4.11
N VAL A 443 -35.62 18.13 4.22
CA VAL A 443 -34.91 16.90 4.57
C VAL A 443 -35.12 16.58 6.05
N ALA A 444 -34.98 17.59 6.92
CA ALA A 444 -35.08 17.45 8.36
C ALA A 444 -36.44 16.94 8.85
N ARG A 445 -37.51 17.09 8.05
CA ARG A 445 -38.86 16.56 8.34
C ARG A 445 -38.99 15.05 8.13
N ARG A 446 -38.09 14.43 7.36
CA ARG A 446 -38.20 13.05 6.89
C ARG A 446 -37.31 12.05 7.64
N ILE A 447 -36.51 12.53 8.58
CA ILE A 447 -35.51 11.72 9.27
C ILE A 447 -35.74 11.72 10.78
N ASN A 448 -35.40 10.61 11.44
CA ASN A 448 -35.25 10.59 12.89
C ASN A 448 -33.87 11.17 13.26
N LYS A 449 -33.88 12.32 13.92
CA LYS A 449 -32.67 13.07 14.29
C LYS A 449 -31.89 12.39 15.41
N GLU A 450 -32.60 11.77 16.36
CA GLU A 450 -32.00 11.10 17.51
C GLU A 450 -31.24 9.85 17.05
N ASP A 451 -31.89 9.00 16.25
CA ASP A 451 -31.26 7.82 15.66
C ASP A 451 -30.01 8.17 14.84
N LEU A 452 -30.07 9.27 14.07
CA LEU A 452 -28.94 9.74 13.28
C LEU A 452 -27.76 10.17 14.15
N ILE A 453 -28.04 10.94 15.21
CA ILE A 453 -27.02 11.39 16.18
C ILE A 453 -26.41 10.19 16.89
N ASP A 454 -27.22 9.24 17.35
CA ASP A 454 -26.76 8.06 18.08
C ASP A 454 -25.91 7.16 17.20
N HIS A 455 -26.30 6.96 15.95
CA HIS A 455 -25.53 6.19 14.99
C HIS A 455 -24.13 6.81 14.80
N VAL A 456 -24.04 8.11 14.48
CA VAL A 456 -22.75 8.78 14.27
C VAL A 456 -21.89 8.78 15.55
N ASN A 457 -22.49 9.02 16.71
CA ASN A 457 -21.77 9.03 17.98
C ASN A 457 -21.27 7.63 18.39
N SER A 458 -21.93 6.56 17.92
CA SER A 458 -21.55 5.19 18.24
C SER A 458 -20.32 4.70 17.45
N ALA A 459 -20.00 5.31 16.29
CA ALA A 459 -18.85 4.93 15.47
C ALA A 459 -17.52 4.95 16.24
N ALA A 460 -17.33 5.92 17.16
CA ALA A 460 -16.14 5.99 18.00
C ALA A 460 -16.00 4.82 19.00
N LYS A 461 -17.10 4.11 19.31
CA LYS A 461 -17.16 3.05 20.32
C LYS A 461 -16.69 1.69 19.80
N VAL A 462 -16.59 1.52 18.47
CA VAL A 462 -16.18 0.26 17.84
C VAL A 462 -14.69 -0.02 18.08
N ASN A 463 -13.89 1.02 18.33
CA ASN A 463 -12.48 0.88 18.69
C ASN A 463 -12.31 0.33 20.11
N ALA A 464 -11.48 -0.70 20.27
CA ALA A 464 -11.21 -1.31 21.58
C ALA A 464 -10.57 -0.34 22.59
N LYS A 465 -9.84 0.68 22.11
CA LYS A 465 -9.26 1.77 22.91
C LYS A 465 -9.46 3.11 22.23
N PRO A 466 -10.67 3.69 22.27
CA PRO A 466 -10.92 4.97 21.62
C PRO A 466 -10.13 6.06 22.34
N THR A 467 -9.31 6.78 21.60
CA THR A 467 -8.62 8.01 22.02
C THR A 467 -9.53 9.24 21.87
N LYS A 468 -10.52 9.15 20.98
CA LYS A 468 -11.49 10.20 20.68
C LYS A 468 -12.93 9.72 20.86
N THR A 469 -13.83 10.67 21.06
CA THR A 469 -15.29 10.48 21.06
C THR A 469 -15.93 11.42 20.05
N ILE A 470 -17.13 11.08 19.54
CA ILE A 470 -17.88 11.94 18.60
C ILE A 470 -19.10 12.50 19.32
N SER A 471 -19.44 13.74 19.00
CA SER A 471 -20.65 14.41 19.47
C SER A 471 -21.28 15.17 18.33
N THR A 472 -22.46 14.72 17.96
CA THR A 472 -23.18 15.23 16.79
C THR A 472 -24.28 16.19 17.21
N GLN A 473 -24.42 17.29 16.49
CA GLN A 473 -25.52 18.24 16.60
C GLN A 473 -26.13 18.48 15.22
N ILE A 474 -27.46 18.48 15.13
CA ILE A 474 -28.17 18.78 13.88
C ILE A 474 -28.75 20.20 13.95
N VAL A 475 -28.56 20.98 12.89
CA VAL A 475 -29.08 22.34 12.73
C VAL A 475 -29.91 22.41 11.46
N ILE A 476 -31.11 22.99 11.53
CA ILE A 476 -31.98 23.14 10.36
C ILE A 476 -31.62 24.45 9.66
N GLN A 477 -31.33 24.36 8.37
CA GLN A 477 -31.11 25.49 7.48
C GLN A 477 -32.45 25.91 6.86
N SER A 478 -32.68 27.23 6.90
CA SER A 478 -33.86 27.91 6.37
C SER A 478 -33.90 27.86 4.85
#